data_AF-A0A835XWU9-F1
#
_entry.id   AF-A0A835XWU9-F1
#
_cell.length_a   1.000
_cell.length_b   1.000
_cell.length_c   1.000
_cell.angle_alpha   90.00
_cell.angle_beta   90.00
_cell.angle_gamma   90.00
#
_symmetry.space_group_name_H-M   'P 1'
#
loop_
_entity.id
_entity.type
_entity.pdbx_description
1 polymer ?
#
loop_
_entity_poly.entity_id
_entity_poly.type
_entity_poly.pdbx_seq_one_letter_code
_entity_poly.pdbx_strand_id
1 'polypeptide(L)'
;MEALAEAPLDDYAREVILRAVAQACQGCRADVRFSCTRPGAEGFVDLLRAANCAGLAYLDNDLHLCLHPTFGPWIGLRAVVVLDAPAGPDVGRPLSDPIPAKLRMQLQAAMAEAMEEVHKQAEAREGVRSNWEVWAAMRRLAGSMFAPGAEYCPGQMAYHYTSDKGLLREAVRQAAEAGGPGA
;
A
#
# COMPACT_ATOMS: atom_id res chain seq x y z
N MET A 1 -23.06 18.04 7.22
CA MET A 1 -22.01 17.21 6.59
C MET A 1 -21.86 15.95 7.41
N GLU A 2 -22.01 14.79 6.79
CA GLU A 2 -21.79 13.51 7.47
C GLU A 2 -20.32 13.40 7.92
N ALA A 3 -20.10 12.89 9.13
CA ALA A 3 -18.74 12.69 9.63
C ALA A 3 -18.07 11.55 8.84
N LEU A 4 -16.85 11.78 8.36
CA LEU A 4 -16.06 10.70 7.76
C LEU A 4 -15.75 9.64 8.81
N ALA A 5 -15.86 8.38 8.41
CA ALA A 5 -15.52 7.21 9.22
C ALA A 5 -14.09 7.31 9.78
N GLU A 6 -13.76 6.49 10.78
CA GLU A 6 -12.45 6.54 11.43
C GLU A 6 -11.30 6.29 10.44
N ALA A 7 -11.45 5.28 9.57
CA ALA A 7 -10.48 4.86 8.56
C ALA A 7 -11.13 4.79 7.16
N PRO A 8 -11.48 5.95 6.55
CA PRO A 8 -12.39 5.99 5.41
C PRO A 8 -11.84 5.27 4.16
N LEU A 9 -10.52 5.24 3.99
CA LEU A 9 -9.89 4.50 2.90
C LEU A 9 -9.97 2.98 3.10
N ASP A 10 -9.80 2.52 4.34
CA ASP A 10 -9.88 1.08 4.64
C ASP A 10 -11.33 0.60 4.59
N ASP A 11 -12.29 1.42 5.04
CA ASP A 11 -13.71 1.13 4.95
C ASP A 11 -14.17 1.04 3.49
N TYR A 12 -13.79 2.02 2.66
CA TYR A 12 -14.06 2.00 1.23
C TYR A 12 -13.43 0.78 0.55
N ALA A 13 -12.15 0.49 0.82
CA ALA A 13 -11.46 -0.66 0.23
C ALA A 13 -12.15 -1.97 0.63
N ARG A 14 -12.54 -2.11 1.91
CA ARG A 14 -13.27 -3.27 2.40
C ARG A 14 -14.60 -3.45 1.67
N GLU A 15 -15.41 -2.40 1.57
CA GLU A 15 -16.70 -2.47 0.89
C GLU A 15 -16.55 -2.93 -0.57
N VAL A 16 -15.67 -2.29 -1.33
CA VAL A 16 -15.46 -2.59 -2.75
C VAL A 16 -14.92 -4.01 -2.94
N ILE A 17 -13.95 -4.42 -2.13
CA ILE A 17 -13.36 -5.77 -2.21
C ILE A 17 -14.41 -6.83 -1.86
N LEU A 18 -15.17 -6.66 -0.77
CA LEU A 18 -16.21 -7.61 -0.39
C LEU A 18 -17.28 -7.74 -1.47
N ARG A 19 -17.70 -6.62 -2.08
CA ARG A 19 -18.64 -6.63 -3.20
C ARG A 19 -18.09 -7.40 -4.40
N ALA A 20 -16.84 -7.15 -4.77
CA ALA A 20 -16.19 -7.84 -5.89
C ALA A 20 -16.04 -9.35 -5.62
N VAL A 21 -15.65 -9.74 -4.42
CA VAL A 21 -15.53 -11.16 -4.01
C VAL A 21 -16.89 -11.84 -4.02
N ALA A 22 -17.93 -11.20 -3.49
CA ALA A 22 -19.28 -11.76 -3.49
C ALA A 22 -19.81 -11.99 -4.93
N GLN A 23 -19.44 -11.13 -5.88
CA GLN A 23 -19.80 -11.28 -7.28
C GLN A 23 -18.96 -12.34 -8.00
N ALA A 24 -17.64 -12.35 -7.79
CA ALA A 24 -16.71 -13.20 -8.53
C ALA A 24 -16.65 -14.64 -8.00
N CYS A 25 -16.95 -14.86 -6.72
CA CYS A 25 -16.79 -16.14 -6.03
C CYS A 25 -18.14 -16.81 -5.71
N GLN A 26 -19.19 -16.51 -6.49
CA GLN A 26 -20.50 -17.16 -6.30
C GLN A 26 -20.37 -18.68 -6.37
N GLY A 27 -20.86 -19.38 -5.34
CA GLY A 27 -20.79 -20.84 -5.24
C GLY A 27 -19.47 -21.39 -4.67
N CYS A 28 -18.52 -20.53 -4.27
CA CYS A 28 -17.32 -20.91 -3.54
C CYS A 28 -17.27 -20.17 -2.20
N ARG A 29 -16.87 -20.85 -1.13
CA ARG A 29 -16.65 -20.17 0.15
C ARG A 29 -15.36 -19.36 0.04
N ALA A 30 -15.47 -18.05 0.24
CA ALA A 30 -14.35 -17.13 0.24
C ALA A 30 -14.16 -16.53 1.64
N ASP A 31 -12.90 -16.32 2.01
CA ASP A 31 -12.47 -15.58 3.19
C ASP A 31 -11.53 -14.45 2.77
N VAL A 32 -11.65 -13.28 3.37
CA VAL A 32 -10.91 -12.07 2.95
C VAL A 32 -10.07 -11.55 4.11
N ARG A 33 -8.76 -11.52 3.91
CA ARG A 33 -7.77 -11.06 4.89
C ARG A 33 -7.29 -9.66 4.54
N PHE A 34 -7.67 -8.66 5.32
CA PHE A 34 -7.40 -7.25 5.04
C PHE A 34 -6.07 -6.73 5.60
N SER A 35 -5.51 -5.72 4.96
CA SER A 35 -4.25 -5.06 5.36
C SER A 35 -4.31 -4.32 6.68
N CYS A 36 -5.51 -3.94 7.13
CA CYS A 36 -5.71 -3.28 8.42
C CYS A 36 -5.74 -4.26 9.61
N THR A 37 -5.70 -5.58 9.36
CA THR A 37 -5.66 -6.59 10.43
C THR A 37 -4.30 -6.58 11.11
N ARG A 38 -4.27 -6.46 12.45
CA ARG A 38 -3.04 -6.33 13.22
C ARG A 38 -2.31 -7.68 13.37
N PRO A 39 -0.96 -7.69 13.45
CA PRO A 39 -0.21 -8.89 13.82
C PRO A 39 -0.73 -9.50 15.13
N GLY A 40 -0.90 -10.81 15.15
CA GLY A 40 -1.42 -11.56 16.30
C GLY A 40 -2.96 -11.64 16.39
N ALA A 41 -3.70 -10.88 15.58
CA ALA A 41 -5.14 -11.05 15.45
C ALA A 41 -5.48 -12.26 14.57
N GLU A 42 -6.64 -12.88 14.81
CA GLU A 42 -7.21 -13.83 13.87
C GLU A 42 -7.39 -13.16 12.50
N GLY A 43 -7.09 -13.90 11.43
CA GLY A 43 -7.17 -13.32 10.09
C GLY A 43 -5.89 -12.63 9.62
N PHE A 44 -4.86 -12.46 10.46
CA PHE A 44 -3.63 -11.78 10.03
C PHE A 44 -2.92 -12.53 8.89
N VAL A 45 -2.47 -11.77 7.89
CA VAL A 45 -1.61 -12.22 6.79
C VAL A 45 -0.55 -11.15 6.54
N ASP A 46 0.68 -11.58 6.30
CA ASP A 46 1.74 -10.69 5.81
C ASP A 46 1.52 -10.41 4.32
N LEU A 47 0.92 -9.26 4.01
CA LEU A 47 0.59 -8.92 2.62
C LEU A 47 1.84 -8.66 1.77
N LEU A 48 2.94 -8.18 2.34
CA LEU A 48 4.18 -7.94 1.58
C LEU A 48 4.71 -9.28 1.07
N ARG A 49 4.76 -10.28 1.94
CA ARG A 49 5.13 -11.65 1.55
C ARG A 49 4.12 -12.27 0.59
N ALA A 50 2.82 -12.09 0.83
CA ALA A 50 1.80 -12.61 -0.06
C ALA A 50 1.93 -12.04 -1.49
N ALA A 51 2.16 -10.73 -1.63
CA ALA A 51 2.38 -10.09 -2.92
C ALA A 51 3.65 -10.62 -3.63
N ASN A 52 4.72 -10.86 -2.88
CA ASN A 52 5.94 -11.45 -3.42
C ASN A 52 5.75 -12.89 -3.88
N CYS A 53 5.15 -13.74 -3.06
CA CYS A 53 4.87 -15.14 -3.44
C CYS A 53 3.93 -15.21 -4.65
N ALA A 54 2.96 -14.30 -4.76
CA ALA A 54 2.05 -14.22 -5.89
C ALA A 54 2.69 -13.69 -7.19
N GLY A 55 3.94 -13.20 -7.14
CA GLY A 55 4.59 -12.55 -8.29
C GLY A 55 4.01 -11.18 -8.64
N LEU A 56 3.26 -10.55 -7.72
CA LEU A 56 2.68 -9.22 -7.91
C LEU A 56 3.73 -8.11 -7.79
N ALA A 57 4.64 -8.24 -6.83
CA ALA A 57 5.68 -7.25 -6.57
C ALA A 57 6.90 -7.90 -5.91
N TYR A 58 8.10 -7.42 -6.22
CA TYR A 58 9.31 -7.85 -5.53
C TYR A 58 9.32 -7.29 -4.10
N LEU A 59 9.52 -8.15 -3.08
CA LEU A 59 9.71 -7.70 -1.71
C LEU A 59 11.21 -7.48 -1.42
N ASP A 60 11.60 -6.23 -1.22
CA ASP A 60 12.90 -5.90 -0.65
C ASP A 60 12.82 -5.96 0.88
N ASN A 61 13.53 -6.92 1.48
CA ASN A 61 13.49 -7.13 2.93
C ASN A 61 14.26 -6.07 3.72
N ASP A 62 15.25 -5.42 3.11
CA ASP A 62 16.04 -4.37 3.77
C ASP A 62 15.25 -3.06 3.81
N LEU A 63 14.50 -2.80 2.74
CA LEU A 63 13.68 -1.60 2.63
C LEU A 63 12.26 -1.79 3.19
N HIS A 64 11.86 -3.02 3.51
CA HIS A 64 10.50 -3.38 3.91
C HIS A 64 9.44 -2.86 2.93
N LEU A 65 9.71 -2.94 1.62
CA LEU A 65 8.87 -2.41 0.56
C LEU A 65 8.63 -3.44 -0.54
N CYS A 66 7.42 -3.40 -1.11
CA CYS A 66 7.11 -4.08 -2.36
C CYS A 66 7.34 -3.14 -3.55
N LEU A 67 7.95 -3.65 -4.60
CA LEU A 67 8.24 -2.96 -5.86
C LEU A 67 7.45 -3.61 -7.00
N HIS A 68 6.37 -2.96 -7.44
CA HIS A 68 5.56 -3.39 -8.57
C HIS A 68 6.26 -3.07 -9.90
N PRO A 69 6.24 -3.95 -10.91
CA PRO A 69 6.89 -3.70 -12.20
C PRO A 69 6.45 -2.40 -12.90
N THR A 70 5.17 -2.03 -12.77
CA THR A 70 4.60 -0.83 -13.43
C THR A 70 4.60 0.41 -12.53
N PHE A 71 4.43 0.23 -11.22
CA PHE A 71 4.11 1.32 -10.30
C PHE A 71 5.20 1.53 -9.25
N GLY A 72 6.23 0.69 -9.24
CA GLY A 72 7.26 0.66 -8.23
C GLY A 72 6.67 0.55 -6.81
N PRO A 73 7.14 1.36 -5.85
CA PRO A 73 6.63 1.34 -4.48
C PRO A 73 5.28 2.07 -4.31
N TRP A 74 4.72 2.64 -5.38
CA TRP A 74 3.50 3.44 -5.34
C TRP A 74 2.25 2.58 -5.46
N ILE A 75 2.19 1.54 -4.63
CA ILE A 75 1.04 0.64 -4.50
C ILE A 75 0.64 0.50 -3.03
N GLY A 76 -0.64 0.25 -2.80
CA GLY A 76 -1.17 -0.14 -1.49
C GLY A 76 -1.77 -1.53 -1.58
N LEU A 77 -1.17 -2.51 -0.91
CA LEU A 77 -1.74 -3.84 -0.78
C LEU A 77 -2.93 -3.79 0.19
N ARG A 78 -4.08 -4.36 -0.20
CA ARG A 78 -5.34 -4.20 0.55
C ARG A 78 -5.90 -5.47 1.15
N ALA A 79 -5.84 -6.58 0.42
CA ALA A 79 -6.37 -7.84 0.91
C ALA A 79 -5.73 -9.04 0.20
N VAL A 80 -5.83 -10.19 0.87
CA VAL A 80 -5.69 -11.52 0.27
C VAL A 80 -7.04 -12.21 0.33
N VAL A 81 -7.47 -12.81 -0.78
CA VAL A 81 -8.71 -13.60 -0.86
C VAL A 81 -8.33 -15.07 -0.85
N VAL A 82 -8.87 -15.81 0.12
CA VAL A 82 -8.67 -17.25 0.28
C VAL A 82 -9.95 -17.94 -0.16
N LEU A 83 -9.83 -18.86 -1.12
CA LEU A 83 -10.96 -19.60 -1.66
C LEU A 83 -10.90 -21.05 -1.18
N ASP A 84 -12.03 -21.55 -0.67
CA ASP A 84 -12.23 -22.96 -0.39
C ASP A 84 -12.60 -23.68 -1.70
N ALA A 85 -11.57 -23.91 -2.51
CA ALA A 85 -11.65 -24.54 -3.82
C ALA A 85 -10.43 -25.44 -4.03
N PRO A 86 -10.51 -26.43 -4.94
CA PRO A 86 -9.33 -27.19 -5.36
C PRO A 86 -8.22 -26.24 -5.82
N ALA A 87 -7.01 -26.46 -5.32
CA ALA A 87 -5.86 -25.64 -5.70
C ALA A 87 -5.63 -25.73 -7.21
N GLY A 88 -5.51 -24.56 -7.85
CA GLY A 88 -5.04 -24.46 -9.23
C GLY A 88 -3.53 -24.72 -9.34
N PRO A 89 -2.98 -24.71 -10.56
CA PRO A 89 -1.53 -24.73 -10.74
C PRO A 89 -0.90 -23.54 -10.03
N ASP A 90 0.26 -23.76 -9.41
CA ASP A 90 1.04 -22.67 -8.82
C ASP A 90 1.63 -21.81 -9.95
N VAL A 91 1.01 -20.65 -10.15
CA VAL A 91 1.41 -19.66 -11.14
C VAL A 91 2.20 -18.50 -10.53
N GLY A 92 2.28 -18.43 -9.20
CA GLY A 92 3.00 -17.39 -8.48
C GLY A 92 4.50 -17.67 -8.51
N ARG A 93 5.29 -16.69 -8.96
CA ARG A 93 6.75 -16.75 -8.84
C ARG A 93 7.27 -15.42 -8.32
N PRO A 94 8.07 -15.41 -7.23
CA PRO A 94 8.75 -14.20 -6.80
C PRO A 94 9.47 -13.53 -7.96
N LEU A 95 9.30 -12.21 -8.06
CA LEU A 95 9.98 -11.40 -9.04
C LEU A 95 11.48 -11.32 -8.70
N SER A 96 12.30 -11.08 -9.72
CA SER A 96 13.72 -10.77 -9.51
C SER A 96 13.88 -9.38 -8.90
N ASP A 97 14.95 -9.18 -8.14
CA ASP A 97 15.34 -7.88 -7.61
C ASP A 97 15.49 -6.84 -8.75
N PRO A 98 14.64 -5.80 -8.78
CA PRO A 98 14.70 -4.79 -9.83
C PRO A 98 15.71 -3.67 -9.50
N ILE A 99 16.31 -3.66 -8.30
CA ILE A 99 17.17 -2.56 -7.83
C ILE A 99 18.62 -2.78 -8.26
N PRO A 100 19.19 -1.89 -9.10
CA PRO A 100 20.61 -1.97 -9.44
C PRO A 100 21.50 -1.73 -8.22
N ALA A 101 22.65 -2.41 -8.13
CA ALA A 101 23.57 -2.33 -6.99
C ALA A 101 23.96 -0.89 -6.58
N LYS A 102 24.17 0.00 -7.56
CA LYS A 102 24.48 1.41 -7.30
C LYS A 102 23.33 2.14 -6.59
N LEU A 103 22.09 1.87 -7.01
CA LEU A 103 20.90 2.46 -6.39
C LEU A 103 20.66 1.87 -5.00
N ARG A 104 20.95 0.58 -4.80
CA ARG A 104 20.81 -0.11 -3.51
C ARG A 104 21.62 0.57 -2.40
N MET A 105 22.87 0.96 -2.68
CA MET A 105 23.69 1.70 -1.70
C MET A 105 23.06 3.04 -1.31
N GLN A 106 22.49 3.77 -2.27
CA GLN A 106 21.82 5.05 -2.01
C GLN A 106 20.53 4.86 -1.21
N LEU A 107 19.76 3.82 -1.51
CA LEU A 107 18.54 3.47 -0.79
C LEU A 107 18.82 3.06 0.65
N GLN A 108 19.88 2.30 0.89
CA GLN A 108 20.29 1.92 2.25
C GLN A 108 20.68 3.14 3.07
N ALA A 109 21.41 4.10 2.48
CA ALA A 109 21.74 5.36 3.15
C ALA A 109 20.48 6.19 3.46
N ALA A 110 19.58 6.34 2.48
CA ALA A 110 18.32 7.07 2.66
C ALA A 110 17.40 6.41 3.70
N MET A 111 17.37 5.07 3.75
CA MET A 111 16.62 4.33 4.77
C MET A 111 17.20 4.54 6.17
N ALA A 112 18.53 4.50 6.31
CA ALA A 112 19.19 4.76 7.59
C ALA A 112 18.86 6.16 8.13
N GLU A 113 18.92 7.19 7.26
CA GLU A 113 18.54 8.56 7.59
C GLU A 113 17.06 8.67 8.01
N ALA A 114 16.15 8.07 7.23
CA ALA A 114 14.72 8.07 7.54
C ALA A 114 14.41 7.40 8.89
N MET A 115 15.08 6.28 9.17
CA MET A 115 14.93 5.56 10.43
C MET A 115 15.49 6.38 11.60
N GLU A 116 16.62 7.05 11.45
CA GLU A 116 17.19 7.90 12.50
C GLU A 116 16.20 9.01 12.92
N GLU A 117 15.56 9.66 11.94
CA GLU A 117 14.56 10.70 12.21
C GLU A 117 13.30 10.16 12.90
N VAL A 118 12.88 8.93 12.60
CA VAL A 118 11.77 8.28 13.33
C VAL A 118 12.16 7.92 14.76
N HIS A 119 13.39 7.46 15.00
CA HIS A 119 13.86 7.11 16.36
C HIS A 119 13.98 8.32 17.28
N LYS A 120 14.15 9.53 16.75
CA LYS A 120 14.15 10.78 17.53
C LYS A 120 12.78 11.10 18.15
N GLN A 121 11.73 10.40 17.74
CA GLN A 121 10.35 10.63 18.17
C GLN A 121 9.87 9.57 19.15
N ALA A 122 9.01 9.96 20.10
CA ALA A 122 8.53 9.09 21.18
C ALA A 122 7.66 7.91 20.67
N GLU A 123 6.96 8.10 19.56
CA GLU A 123 6.13 7.07 18.93
C GLU A 123 6.45 6.93 17.44
N ALA A 124 6.67 5.70 16.96
CA ALA A 124 7.06 5.44 15.57
C ALA A 124 6.02 5.94 14.55
N ARG A 125 4.73 5.87 14.87
CA ARG A 125 3.65 6.39 14.00
C ARG A 125 3.69 7.90 13.89
N GLU A 126 3.94 8.59 15.00
CA GLU A 126 4.08 10.05 15.01
C GLU A 126 5.37 10.47 14.30
N GLY A 127 6.45 9.69 14.43
CA GLY A 127 7.68 9.90 13.67
C GLY A 127 7.51 9.76 12.16
N VAL A 128 6.77 8.76 11.70
CA VAL A 128 6.45 8.61 10.26
C VAL A 128 5.56 9.76 9.77
N ARG A 129 4.58 10.20 10.58
CA ARG A 129 3.69 11.31 10.24
C ARG A 129 4.41 12.65 10.14
N SER A 130 5.27 12.94 11.11
CA SER A 130 6.01 14.22 11.18
C SER A 130 7.12 14.32 10.13
N ASN A 131 7.72 13.19 9.74
CA ASN A 131 8.84 13.14 8.78
C ASN A 131 8.46 12.43 7.47
N TRP A 132 7.19 12.49 7.08
CA TRP A 132 6.66 11.68 5.97
C TRP A 132 7.32 11.97 4.62
N GLU A 133 7.81 13.19 4.43
CA GLU A 133 8.50 13.61 3.20
C GLU A 133 9.81 12.83 3.00
N VAL A 134 10.50 12.47 4.08
CA VAL A 134 11.73 11.64 4.03
C VAL A 134 11.37 10.23 3.55
N TRP A 135 10.29 9.65 4.07
CA TRP A 135 9.77 8.36 3.62
C TRP A 135 9.30 8.40 2.16
N ALA A 136 8.66 9.48 1.75
CA ALA A 136 8.25 9.69 0.36
C ALA A 136 9.45 9.85 -0.58
N ALA A 137 10.51 10.54 -0.15
CA ALA A 137 11.75 10.70 -0.91
C ALA A 137 12.47 9.35 -1.10
N MET A 138 12.51 8.49 -0.08
CA MET A 138 13.05 7.14 -0.20
C MET A 138 12.24 6.29 -1.20
N ARG A 139 10.90 6.34 -1.15
CA ARG A 139 10.05 5.66 -2.15
C ARG A 139 10.24 6.22 -3.57
N ARG A 140 10.42 7.55 -3.70
CA ARG A 140 10.73 8.18 -4.98
C ARG A 140 12.04 7.68 -5.54
N LEU A 141 13.09 7.62 -4.72
CA LEU A 141 14.38 7.07 -5.11
C LEU A 141 14.23 5.61 -5.55
N ALA A 142 13.47 4.80 -4.80
CA ALA A 142 13.25 3.40 -5.12
C ALA A 142 12.50 3.23 -6.45
N GLY A 143 11.48 4.05 -6.73
CA GLY A 143 10.71 3.98 -7.98
C GLY A 143 11.36 4.66 -9.20
N SER A 144 12.38 5.50 -8.99
CA SER A 144 12.92 6.40 -10.02
C SER A 144 13.41 5.71 -11.29
N MET A 145 13.91 4.47 -11.19
CA MET A 145 14.55 3.76 -12.29
C MET A 145 13.60 2.90 -13.13
N PHE A 146 12.43 2.53 -12.61
CA PHE A 146 11.54 1.56 -13.28
C PHE A 146 10.05 1.92 -13.25
N ALA A 147 9.66 2.96 -12.50
CA ALA A 147 8.29 3.48 -12.51
C ALA A 147 8.24 5.02 -12.49
N PRO A 148 8.94 5.69 -13.43
CA PRO A 148 8.94 7.15 -13.47
C PRO A 148 7.52 7.68 -13.70
N GLY A 149 7.08 8.62 -12.86
CA GLY A 149 5.75 9.23 -12.95
C GLY A 149 4.60 8.40 -12.37
N ALA A 150 4.87 7.23 -11.79
CA ALA A 150 3.84 6.44 -11.10
C ALA A 150 3.54 6.93 -9.67
N GLU A 151 4.20 8.01 -9.23
CA GLU A 151 4.01 8.57 -7.89
C GLU A 151 2.56 8.97 -7.66
N TYR A 152 2.10 8.85 -6.41
CA TYR A 152 0.84 9.45 -6.01
C TYR A 152 0.88 10.96 -6.23
N CYS A 153 -0.26 11.54 -6.60
CA CYS A 153 -0.36 12.99 -6.65
C CYS A 153 -0.09 13.58 -5.24
N PRO A 154 0.34 14.85 -5.13
CA PRO A 154 0.73 15.44 -3.85
C PRO A 154 -0.33 15.30 -2.75
N GLY A 155 -1.61 15.49 -3.09
CA GLY A 155 -2.72 15.35 -2.13
C GLY A 155 -2.92 13.91 -1.64
N GLN A 156 -2.85 12.92 -2.55
CA GLN A 156 -2.96 11.51 -2.19
C GLN A 156 -1.75 11.07 -1.35
N MET A 157 -0.54 11.51 -1.71
CA MET A 157 0.68 11.20 -0.97
C MET A 157 0.60 11.75 0.47
N ALA A 158 0.28 13.04 0.63
CA ALA A 158 0.12 13.65 1.94
C ALA A 158 -0.96 12.94 2.78
N TYR A 159 -2.09 12.58 2.18
CA TYR A 159 -3.15 11.84 2.87
C TYR A 159 -2.69 10.47 3.38
N HIS A 160 -1.95 9.69 2.57
CA HIS A 160 -1.49 8.34 2.98
C HIS A 160 -0.59 8.36 4.22
N TYR A 161 0.18 9.42 4.41
CA TYR A 161 1.07 9.54 5.57
C TYR A 161 0.39 10.21 6.77
N THR A 162 -0.37 11.28 6.55
CA THR A 162 -0.98 12.07 7.64
C THR A 162 -2.32 11.51 8.11
N SER A 163 -3.04 10.79 7.24
CA SER A 163 -4.45 10.46 7.42
C SER A 163 -5.36 11.68 7.59
N ASP A 164 -4.95 12.86 7.09
CA ASP A 164 -5.72 14.09 7.22
C ASP A 164 -7.04 14.02 6.42
N LYS A 165 -8.14 13.89 7.14
CA LYS A 165 -9.49 13.82 6.58
C LYS A 165 -9.91 15.12 5.87
N GLY A 166 -9.28 16.26 6.17
CA GLY A 166 -9.45 17.50 5.43
C GLY A 166 -9.03 17.38 3.98
N LEU A 167 -7.84 16.82 3.74
CA LEU A 167 -7.32 16.54 2.38
C LEU A 167 -8.25 15.60 1.61
N LEU A 168 -8.77 14.55 2.26
CA LEU A 168 -9.70 13.62 1.62
C LEU A 168 -11.03 14.29 1.26
N ARG A 169 -11.61 15.11 2.15
CA ARG A 169 -12.86 15.83 1.86
C ARG A 169 -12.70 16.77 0.67
N GLU A 170 -11.58 17.49 0.63
CA GLU A 170 -11.26 18.39 -0.48
C GLU A 170 -11.19 17.61 -1.80
N ALA A 171 -10.46 16.50 -1.83
CA ALA A 171 -10.32 15.67 -3.01
C ALA A 171 -11.67 15.08 -3.49
N VAL A 172 -12.52 14.62 -2.56
CA VAL A 172 -13.86 14.12 -2.89
C VAL A 172 -14.75 15.23 -3.46
N ARG A 173 -14.69 16.44 -2.90
CA ARG A 173 -15.46 17.58 -3.40
C ARG A 173 -15.04 17.95 -4.82
N GLN A 174 -13.74 18.05 -5.08
CA GLN A 174 -13.20 18.35 -6.42
C GLN A 174 -13.58 17.27 -7.44
N ALA A 175 -13.55 15.99 -7.05
CA ALA A 175 -13.96 14.89 -7.93
C ALA A 175 -15.45 14.95 -8.31
N ALA A 176 -16.32 15.31 -7.36
CA ALA A 176 -17.74 15.49 -7.61
C ALA A 176 -18.01 16.68 -8.55
N GLU A 177 -17.32 17.81 -8.36
CA GLU A 177 -17.43 19.00 -9.21
C GLU A 177 -16.92 18.74 -10.65
N ALA A 178 -15.93 17.87 -10.82
CA ALA A 178 -15.38 17.50 -12.12
C ALA A 178 -16.23 16.47 -12.90
N GLY A 179 -17.39 16.05 -12.38
CA GLY A 179 -18.22 15.01 -13.00
C GLY A 179 -17.57 13.62 -12.96
N GLY A 180 -16.76 13.35 -11.94
CA GLY A 180 -16.14 12.05 -11.74
C GLY A 180 -17.17 10.92 -11.62
N PRO A 181 -16.78 9.66 -11.85
CA PRO A 181 -17.68 8.51 -11.77
C PRO A 181 -18.24 8.41 -10.34
N GLY A 182 -19.51 8.81 -10.17
CA GLY A 182 -20.17 8.88 -8.86
C GLY A 182 -21.17 10.04 -8.69
N ALA A 183 -21.29 10.96 -9.65
CA ALA A 183 -22.44 11.86 -9.76
C ALA A 183 -23.66 11.17 -10.36
#